data_AF-A0A0E9VN72-F1
#
_entry.id   AF-A0A0E9VN72-F1
#
_cell.length_a   1.000
_cell.length_b   1.000
_cell.length_c   1.000
_cell.angle_alpha   90.00
_cell.angle_beta   90.00
_cell.angle_gamma   90.00
#
_symmetry.space_group_name_H-M   'P 1'
#
loop_
_entity.id
_entity.type
_entity.pdbx_description
1 polymer ?
#
loop_
_entity_poly.entity_id
_entity_poly.type
_entity_poly.pdbx_seq_one_letter_code
_entity_poly.pdbx_strand_id
1 'polypeptide(L)' 'MNAVAIPTPSSFECLVVKLSGPQPLYIAVIYRPPKPSAVFLSEFSSLLTTVCAMSSNVFVLGDFNIHIDSAECIWTSYPY' A
#
# COMPACT_ATOMS: atom_id res chain seq x y z
N MET A 1 3.24 18.82 8.07
CA MET A 1 2.99 17.43 7.63
C MET A 1 2.45 16.70 8.83
N ASN A 2 1.26 16.12 8.74
CA ASN A 2 0.59 15.48 9.88
C ASN A 2 0.31 14.02 9.56
N ALA A 3 0.54 13.13 10.53
CA ALA A 3 0.15 11.72 10.40
C ALA A 3 -1.39 11.61 10.34
N VAL A 4 -1.86 10.69 9.51
CA VAL A 4 -3.27 10.34 9.35
C VAL A 4 -3.47 8.97 9.94
N ALA A 5 -4.41 8.84 10.88
CA ALA A 5 -4.77 7.56 11.44
C ALA A 5 -5.46 6.71 10.37
N ILE A 6 -4.96 5.49 10.17
CA ILE A 6 -5.54 4.48 9.30
C ILE A 6 -5.67 3.17 10.07
N PRO A 7 -6.58 2.26 9.66
CA PRO A 7 -6.59 0.91 10.19
C PRO A 7 -5.23 0.24 9.99
N THR A 8 -4.71 -0.40 11.05
CA THR A 8 -3.42 -1.10 10.99
C THR A 8 -3.57 -2.41 10.22
N PRO A 9 -2.87 -2.57 9.08
CA PRO A 9 -2.85 -3.83 8.34
C PRO A 9 -2.04 -4.89 9.09
N SER A 10 -2.36 -6.16 8.84
CA SER A 10 -1.62 -7.29 9.41
C SER A 10 -0.44 -7.74 8.54
N SER A 11 -0.47 -7.43 7.23
CA SER A 11 0.51 -7.91 6.26
C SER A 11 1.61 -6.93 5.87
N PHE A 12 1.49 -5.65 6.27
CA PHE A 12 2.48 -4.61 6.00
C PHE A 12 2.43 -3.50 7.05
N GLU A 13 3.51 -2.76 7.14
CA GLU A 13 3.59 -1.52 7.91
C GLU A 13 3.24 -0.34 7.00
N CYS A 14 2.48 0.63 7.52
CA CYS A 14 2.06 1.79 6.75
C CYS A 14 2.06 3.07 7.58
N LEU A 15 2.61 4.13 6.99
CA LEU A 15 2.50 5.48 7.49
C LEU A 15 1.83 6.35 6.43
N VAL A 16 0.67 6.92 6.77
CA VAL A 16 -0.01 7.91 5.92
C VAL A 16 0.18 9.29 6.52
N VAL A 17 0.60 10.23 5.69
CA VAL A 17 0.89 11.60 6.07
C VAL A 17 0.24 12.58 5.10
N LYS A 18 -0.37 13.61 5.65
CA LYS A 18 -0.96 14.71 4.90
C LYS A 18 0.03 15.87 4.83
N LEU A 19 0.37 16.26 3.61
CA LEU A 19 1.05 17.51 3.31
C LEU A 19 -0.03 18.56 2.98
N SER A 20 -0.15 19.56 3.85
CA SER A 20 -1.09 20.67 3.66
C SER A 20 -0.60 21.61 2.56
N GLY A 21 -1.54 22.13 1.79
CA GLY A 21 -1.31 23.10 0.71
C GLY A 21 -2.63 23.45 0.04
N PRO A 22 -2.62 24.26 -1.04
CA PRO A 22 -3.82 24.58 -1.82
C PRO A 22 -4.53 23.33 -2.35
N GLN A 23 -3.75 22.29 -2.64
CA GLN A 23 -4.23 20.95 -2.93
C GLN A 23 -3.53 19.96 -1.99
N PRO A 24 -4.22 19.42 -0.98
CA PRO A 24 -3.60 18.51 -0.03
C PRO A 24 -3.13 17.21 -0.68
N LEU A 25 -1.85 16.87 -0.45
CA LEU A 25 -1.24 15.61 -0.89
C LEU A 25 -1.22 14.61 0.26
N TYR A 26 -1.69 13.40 -0.01
CA TYR A 26 -1.59 12.28 0.92
C TYR A 26 -0.47 11.36 0.44
N ILE A 27 0.48 11.08 1.33
CA ILE A 27 1.60 10.20 1.05
C ILE A 27 1.43 8.95 1.91
N ALA A 28 1.33 7.79 1.26
CA ALA A 28 1.30 6.49 1.93
C ALA A 28 2.66 5.80 1.71
N VAL A 29 3.42 5.63 2.80
CA VAL A 29 4.69 4.90 2.80
C VAL A 29 4.43 3.50 3.33
N ILE A 30 4.79 2.48 2.55
CA ILE A 30 4.49 1.08 2.85
C ILE A 30 5.78 0.27 2.95
N TYR A 31 5.86 -0.58 3.97
CA TYR A 31 6.86 -1.64 4.06
C TYR A 31 6.15 -2.98 4.22
N ARG A 32 6.20 -3.82 3.18
CA ARG A 32 5.72 -5.20 3.26
C ARG A 32 6.92 -6.12 3.53
N PRO A 33 6.92 -6.90 4.63
CA PRO A 33 7.97 -7.89 4.87
C PRO A 33 8.10 -8.89 3.73
N PRO A 34 9.30 -9.45 3.45
CA PRO A 34 9.55 -10.37 2.32
C PRO A 34 8.84 -11.73 2.41
N LYS A 35 7.88 -11.90 3.31
CA LYS A 35 7.13 -13.14 3.51
C LYS A 35 5.88 -13.17 2.61
N PRO A 36 5.50 -14.32 2.04
CA PRO A 36 4.21 -14.46 1.37
C PRO A 36 3.06 -14.10 2.30
N SER A 37 2.10 -13.34 1.81
CA SER A 37 0.88 -13.01 2.52
C SER A 37 -0.30 -13.02 1.55
N ALA A 38 -1.22 -13.98 1.74
CA ALA A 38 -2.41 -14.10 0.90
C ALA A 38 -3.38 -12.92 1.07
N VAL A 39 -3.30 -12.19 2.19
CA VAL A 39 -4.19 -11.06 2.49
C VAL A 39 -3.64 -9.71 2.03
N PHE A 40 -2.38 -9.65 1.58
CA PHE A 40 -1.71 -8.39 1.24
C PHE A 40 -2.47 -7.55 0.21
N LEU A 41 -2.85 -8.13 -0.93
CA LEU A 41 -3.54 -7.38 -1.98
C LEU A 41 -4.93 -6.87 -1.54
N SER A 42 -5.60 -7.62 -0.67
CA SER A 42 -6.89 -7.22 -0.09
C SER A 42 -6.73 -6.02 0.87
N GLU A 43 -5.78 -6.12 1.81
CA GLU A 43 -5.47 -5.02 2.74
C GLU A 43 -4.93 -3.78 2.00
N PHE A 44 -4.08 -3.97 0.99
CA PHE A 44 -3.57 -2.88 0.16
C PHE A 44 -4.69 -2.18 -0.64
N SER A 45 -5.62 -2.94 -1.22
CA SER A 45 -6.80 -2.38 -1.90
C SER A 45 -7.69 -1.57 -0.94
N SER A 46 -7.89 -2.07 0.28
CA SER A 46 -8.65 -1.35 1.33
C SER A 46 -7.97 -0.03 1.74
N LEU A 47 -6.64 -0.03 1.87
CA LEU A 47 -5.86 1.19 2.11
C LEU A 47 -6.04 2.19 0.98
N LEU A 48 -5.86 1.77 -0.28
CA LEU A 48 -6.01 2.66 -1.45
C LEU A 48 -7.41 3.26 -1.53
N THR A 49 -8.45 2.44 -1.30
CA THR A 49 -9.83 2.90 -1.25
C THR A 49 -10.01 4.01 -0.22
N THR A 50 -9.41 3.84 0.95
CA THR A 50 -9.47 4.82 2.05
C THR A 50 -8.72 6.11 1.69
N VAL A 51 -7.47 6.02 1.24
CA VAL A 51 -6.63 7.20 0.98
C VAL A 51 -7.12 7.98 -0.25
N CYS A 52 -7.56 7.29 -1.31
CA CYS A 52 -8.14 7.93 -2.49
C CYS A 52 -9.52 8.57 -2.23
N ALA A 53 -10.27 8.10 -1.22
CA ALA A 53 -11.48 8.78 -0.78
C ALA A 53 -11.19 10.10 -0.02
N MET A 54 -9.98 10.26 0.53
CA MET A 54 -9.56 11.47 1.26
C MET A 54 -9.05 12.58 0.32
N SER A 55 -8.51 12.23 -0.85
CA SER A 55 -7.99 13.17 -1.84
C SER A 55 -7.77 12.49 -3.19
N SER A 56 -7.90 13.24 -4.28
CA SER A 56 -7.45 12.81 -5.61
C SER A 56 -5.93 12.87 -5.76
N ASN A 57 -5.22 13.55 -4.84
CA ASN A 57 -3.78 13.71 -4.85
C ASN A 57 -3.16 12.75 -3.82
N VAL A 58 -2.82 11.56 -4.31
CA VAL A 58 -2.24 10.49 -3.51
C VAL A 58 -0.91 10.06 -4.11
N PHE A 59 0.10 9.91 -3.26
CA PHE A 59 1.38 9.35 -3.63
C PHE A 59 1.65 8.11 -2.77
N VAL A 60 1.84 6.96 -3.42
CA VAL A 60 2.08 5.69 -2.75
C VAL A 60 3.49 5.23 -3.12
N LEU A 61 4.29 4.94 -2.10
CA LEU A 61 5.68 4.52 -2.27
C LEU A 61 6.13 3.60 -1.14
N GLY A 62 7.28 2.98 -1.32
CA GLY A 62 7.92 2.17 -0.29
C GLY A 62 8.47 0.87 -0.86
N ASP A 63 8.81 -0.05 0.04
CA ASP A 63 9.33 -1.36 -0.30
C ASP A 63 8.22 -2.41 -0.15
N PHE A 64 7.69 -2.84 -1.28
CA PHE A 64 6.62 -3.82 -1.36
C PHE A 64 7.14 -5.26 -1.31
N ASN A 65 8.45 -5.48 -1.48
CA ASN A 65 9.05 -6.80 -1.66
C ASN A 65 8.27 -7.66 -2.68
N ILE A 66 7.86 -7.05 -3.80
CA ILE A 66 7.20 -7.73 -4.92
C ILE A 66 8.25 -7.95 -6.01
N HIS A 67 8.54 -9.22 -6.30
CA HIS A 67 9.44 -9.63 -7.37
C HIS A 67 8.59 -9.95 -8.60
N ILE A 68 8.39 -8.97 -9.48
CA ILE A 68 7.54 -9.10 -10.67
C ILE A 68 8.17 -9.99 -11.75
N ASP A 69 9.48 -10.15 -11.69
CA ASP A 69 10.35 -10.88 -12.61
C ASP A 69 10.69 -12.30 -12.12
N SER A 70 10.20 -12.69 -10.94
CA SER A 70 10.43 -14.01 -10.37
C SER A 70 9.38 -15.02 -10.85
N ALA A 71 9.82 -16.14 -11.42
CA ALA A 71 8.97 -17.29 -11.72
C ALA A 71 8.40 -17.96 -10.45
N GLU A 72 8.97 -17.68 -9.28
CA GLU A 72 8.51 -18.12 -7.95
C GLU A 72 7.41 -17.20 -7.39
N CYS A 73 7.03 -16.14 -8.12
CA CYS A 73 5.86 -15.35 -7.79
C CYS A 73 4.62 -16.21 -8.07
N ILE A 74 4.10 -16.89 -7.03
CA ILE A 74 3.02 -17.91 -7.02
C ILE A 74 1.75 -17.52 -7.82
N TRP A 75 1.63 -16.29 -8.28
CA TRP A 75 0.57 -15.79 -9.15
C TRP A 75 0.66 -16.28 -10.60
N THR A 76 1.80 -16.79 -11.08
CA THR A 76 1.95 -17.33 -12.44
C THR A 76 1.67 -18.82 -12.57
N SER A 77 1.37 -19.52 -11.46
CA SER A 77 1.28 -20.98 -11.42
C SER A 77 -0.16 -21.54 -11.52
N TYR A 78 -1.17 -20.71 -11.79
CA TYR A 78 -2.50 -21.20 -12.17
C TYR A 78 -2.52 -21.48 -13.67
N PRO A 79 -2.59 -22.75 -14.11
CA PRO A 79 -2.76 -23.06 -15.52
C PRO A 79 -4.20 -22.70 -15.91
N TYR A 80 -4.34 -21.93 -16.99
CA TYR A 80 -5.55 -22.04 -17.80
C TYR A 80 -5.56 -23.39 -18.51
#